data_AF-A0A3D1K1S4-F1
#
_entry.id   AF-A0A3D1K1S4-F1
#
_cell.length_a   1.000
_cell.length_b   1.000
_cell.length_c   1.000
_cell.angle_alpha   90.00
_cell.angle_beta   90.00
_cell.angle_gamma   90.00
#
_symmetry.space_group_name_H-M   'P 1'
#
loop_
_entity.id
_entity.type
_entity.pdbx_description
1 polymer ?
#
loop_
_entity_poly.entity_id
_entity_poly.type
_entity_poly.pdbx_seq_one_letter_code
_entity_poly.pdbx_strand_id
1 'polypeptide(L)'
;MFKEWLVRKISLEEAEKAHMVLDKRLGPDPLPFGFQYQKWLEFKNQLEEGDELWKFHSPTESWQNLCGRAGICILRKGDIVDCMVTTMN
;
A
#
# COMPACT_ATOMS: atom_id res chain seq x y z
N MET A 1 7.96 -15.39 -13.26
CA MET A 1 7.98 -15.55 -11.79
C MET A 1 6.63 -15.07 -11.27
N PHE A 2 5.79 -15.98 -10.75
CA PHE A 2 4.50 -15.58 -10.18
C PHE A 2 4.76 -14.81 -8.88
N LYS A 3 4.18 -13.61 -8.76
CA LYS A 3 4.29 -12.80 -7.55
C LYS A 3 3.29 -13.34 -6.53
N GLU A 4 3.58 -14.50 -5.95
CA GLU A 4 2.70 -15.23 -5.01
C GLU A 4 2.36 -14.43 -3.73
N TRP A 5 3.10 -13.36 -3.47
CA TRP A 5 2.92 -12.42 -2.37
C TRP A 5 1.94 -11.27 -2.70
N LEU A 6 1.47 -11.16 -3.95
CA LEU A 6 0.35 -10.31 -4.33
C LEU A 6 -0.96 -10.99 -3.97
N VAL A 7 -1.74 -10.36 -3.10
CA VAL A 7 -2.96 -10.95 -2.54
C VAL A 7 -4.15 -10.69 -3.45
N ARG A 8 -4.38 -9.41 -3.81
CA ARG A 8 -5.48 -9.00 -4.67
C ARG A 8 -5.26 -7.61 -5.26
N LYS A 9 -5.82 -7.38 -6.44
CA LYS A 9 -5.98 -6.04 -7.02
C LYS A 9 -6.98 -5.24 -6.19
N ILE A 10 -6.71 -3.95 -5.98
CA ILE A 10 -7.58 -3.01 -5.26
C ILE A 10 -7.65 -1.69 -6.02
N SER A 11 -8.67 -0.87 -5.76
CA SER A 11 -8.73 0.50 -6.28
C SER A 11 -8.04 1.50 -5.33
N LEU A 12 -7.75 2.70 -5.85
CA LEU A 12 -7.29 3.84 -5.05
C LEU A 12 -8.26 4.17 -3.92
N GLU A 13 -9.56 4.20 -4.21
CA GLU A 13 -10.61 4.51 -3.24
C GLU A 13 -10.69 3.44 -2.15
N GLU A 14 -10.55 2.17 -2.51
CA GLU A 14 -10.49 1.07 -1.54
C GLU A 14 -9.26 1.17 -0.65
N ALA A 15 -8.10 1.53 -1.20
CA ALA A 15 -6.87 1.72 -0.45
C ALA A 15 -7.00 2.89 0.54
N GLU A 16 -7.52 4.04 0.08
CA GLU A 16 -7.75 5.22 0.91
C GLU A 16 -8.73 4.89 2.04
N LYS A 17 -9.89 4.29 1.72
CA LYS A 17 -10.91 3.93 2.70
C LYS A 17 -10.42 2.92 3.74
N ALA A 18 -9.60 1.95 3.34
CA ALA A 18 -9.05 0.95 4.25
C ALA A 18 -8.01 1.53 5.23
N HIS A 19 -7.42 2.68 4.89
CA HIS A 19 -6.34 3.31 5.65
C HIS A 19 -6.69 4.72 6.12
N MET A 20 -7.98 5.08 6.22
CA MET A 20 -8.39 6.36 6.79
C MET A 20 -8.01 6.44 8.27
N VAL A 21 -7.26 7.48 8.64
CA VAL A 21 -6.85 7.76 10.02
C VAL A 21 -7.37 9.13 10.43
N LEU A 22 -8.14 9.16 11.52
CA LEU A 22 -8.51 10.38 12.22
C LEU A 22 -7.54 10.61 13.38
N ASP A 23 -6.61 11.55 13.21
CA ASP A 23 -5.66 11.96 14.25
C ASP A 23 -5.66 13.48 14.37
N LYS A 24 -5.93 13.99 15.57
CA LYS A 24 -6.00 15.44 15.86
C LYS A 24 -4.69 16.17 15.56
N ARG A 25 -3.55 15.47 15.51
CA ARG A 25 -2.24 16.02 15.15
C ARG A 25 -2.11 16.29 13.65
N LEU A 26 -2.91 15.63 12.82
CA LEU A 26 -2.91 15.77 11.37
C LEU A 26 -3.97 16.74 10.85
N GLY A 27 -5.00 17.01 11.65
CA GLY A 27 -6.06 17.95 11.31
C GLY A 27 -7.43 17.51 11.86
N PRO A 28 -8.49 18.27 11.57
CA PRO A 28 -9.85 17.91 11.94
C PRO A 28 -10.43 16.79 11.05
N ASP A 29 -9.92 16.64 9.83
CA ASP A 29 -10.42 15.69 8.84
C ASP A 29 -9.60 14.39 8.81
N PRO A 30 -10.24 13.23 8.54
CA PRO A 30 -9.53 11.97 8.38
C PRO A 30 -8.68 11.97 7.12
N LEU A 31 -7.42 11.54 7.24
CA LEU A 31 -6.48 11.42 6.12
C LEU A 31 -6.14 9.95 5.83
N PRO A 32 -6.11 9.53 4.55
CA PRO A 32 -5.65 8.20 4.21
C PRO A 32 -4.17 8.05 4.53
N PHE A 33 -3.80 6.91 5.11
CA PHE A 33 -2.45 6.57 5.57
C PHE A 33 -1.87 7.49 6.66
N GLY A 34 -2.66 8.42 7.22
CA GLY A 34 -2.30 9.26 8.36
C GLY A 34 -0.96 9.99 8.17
N PHE A 35 0.02 9.72 9.03
CA PHE A 35 1.37 10.33 8.95
C PHE A 35 2.12 9.98 7.65
N GLN A 36 1.71 8.91 6.96
CA GLN A 36 2.27 8.55 5.65
C GLN A 36 1.50 9.19 4.49
N TYR A 37 0.57 10.11 4.74
CA TYR A 37 -0.23 10.76 3.70
C TYR A 37 0.62 11.41 2.61
N GLN A 38 1.75 12.04 2.95
CA GLN A 38 2.68 12.61 1.95
C GLN A 38 3.28 11.53 1.04
N LYS A 39 3.72 10.40 1.62
CA LYS A 39 4.20 9.25 0.83
C LYS A 39 3.09 8.66 -0.03
N TRP A 40 1.85 8.63 0.48
CA TRP A 40 0.70 8.20 -0.30
C TRP A 40 0.46 9.11 -1.51
N LEU A 41 0.57 10.43 -1.35
CA LEU A 41 0.47 11.38 -2.46
C LEU A 41 1.57 11.15 -3.50
N GLU A 42 2.82 10.98 -3.08
CA GLU A 42 3.95 10.66 -3.96
C GLU A 42 3.74 9.33 -4.70
N PHE A 43 3.30 8.30 -3.99
CA PHE A 43 2.96 6.98 -4.55
C PHE A 43 1.82 7.09 -5.58
N LYS A 44 0.74 7.81 -5.24
CA LYS A 44 -0.39 8.05 -6.14
C LYS A 44 0.01 8.84 -7.38
N ASN A 45 0.95 9.77 -7.26
CA ASN A 45 1.44 10.58 -8.37
C ASN A 45 2.24 9.76 -9.40
N GLN A 46 2.72 8.56 -9.03
CA GLN A 46 3.41 7.65 -9.96
C GLN A 46 2.44 6.81 -10.80
N LEU A 47 1.14 6.77 -10.45
CA LEU A 47 0.15 5.99 -11.19
C LEU A 47 -0.11 6.61 -12.56
N GLU A 48 0.02 5.79 -13.59
CA GLU A 48 -0.30 6.11 -14.97
C GLU A 48 -1.51 5.30 -15.45
N GLU A 49 -2.06 5.71 -16.60
CA GLU A 49 -3.15 4.97 -17.24
C GLU A 49 -2.68 3.56 -17.64
N GLY A 50 -3.37 2.54 -17.13
CA GLY A 50 -3.01 1.13 -17.33
C GLY A 50 -2.25 0.49 -16.17
N ASP A 51 -1.91 1.25 -15.13
CA ASP A 51 -1.35 0.71 -13.90
C ASP A 51 -2.39 -0.03 -13.06
N GLU A 52 -1.92 -1.04 -12.34
CA GLU A 52 -2.71 -1.82 -11.42
C GLU A 52 -2.22 -1.63 -9.98
N LEU A 53 -3.13 -1.29 -9.09
CA LEU A 53 -2.81 -1.25 -7.67
C LEU A 53 -3.09 -2.63 -7.04
N TRP A 54 -2.09 -3.18 -6.36
CA TRP A 54 -2.19 -4.49 -5.73
C TRP A 54 -1.85 -4.41 -4.24
N LYS A 55 -2.65 -5.10 -3.43
CA LYS A 55 -2.32 -5.36 -2.03
C LYS A 55 -1.34 -6.52 -1.95
N PHE A 56 -0.32 -6.36 -1.14
CA PHE A 56 0.69 -7.37 -0.93
C PHE A 56 0.88 -7.75 0.54
N HIS A 57 1.35 -8.97 0.76
CA HIS A 57 1.64 -9.50 2.07
C HIS A 57 2.82 -10.48 1.99
N SER A 58 3.85 -10.29 2.80
CA SER A 58 4.97 -11.24 2.86
C SER A 58 4.51 -12.60 3.41
N PRO A 59 5.23 -13.69 3.10
CA PRO A 59 4.91 -15.02 3.62
C PRO A 59 4.84 -15.04 5.14
N THR A 60 3.97 -15.90 5.70
CA THR A 60 3.75 -16.06 7.14
C THR A 60 5.06 -16.35 7.89
N GLU A 61 5.99 -17.08 7.28
CA GLU A 61 7.31 -17.35 7.84
C GLU A 61 8.12 -16.08 8.12
N SER A 62 8.05 -15.07 7.24
CA SER A 62 8.70 -13.78 7.48
C SER A 62 8.08 -13.05 8.67
N TRP A 63 6.76 -13.16 8.86
CA TRP A 63 6.08 -12.58 10.03
C TRP A 63 6.51 -13.25 11.33
N GLN A 64 6.61 -14.58 11.35
CA GLN A 64 7.09 -15.33 12.52
C GLN A 64 8.52 -14.95 12.93
N ASN A 65 9.34 -14.55 11.96
CA ASN A 65 10.72 -14.12 12.18
C ASN A 65 10.88 -12.60 12.34
N LEU A 66 9.81 -11.85 12.66
CA LEU A 66 9.84 -10.38 12.83
C LEU A 66 10.39 -9.61 11.60
N CYS A 67 10.16 -10.16 10.41
CA CYS A 67 10.57 -9.60 9.13
C CYS A 67 9.38 -9.41 8.18
N GLY A 68 8.16 -9.48 8.72
CA GLY A 68 6.91 -9.41 7.99
C GLY A 68 6.62 -8.01 7.46
N ARG A 69 6.15 -7.91 6.22
CA ARG A 69 5.74 -6.65 5.60
C ARG A 69 4.44 -6.82 4.82
N ALA A 70 3.52 -5.90 4.99
CA ALA A 70 2.31 -5.79 4.17
C ALA A 70 2.11 -4.35 3.71
N GLY A 71 1.44 -4.20 2.58
CA GLY A 71 1.28 -2.91 1.96
C GLY A 71 0.57 -2.97 0.63
N ILE A 72 0.82 -1.96 -0.19
CA ILE A 72 0.28 -1.83 -1.54
C ILE A 72 1.41 -1.53 -2.52
N CYS A 73 1.25 -1.95 -3.77
CA CYS A 73 2.26 -1.77 -4.81
C CYS A 73 1.61 -1.48 -6.17
N ILE A 74 2.35 -0.75 -7.01
CA ILE A 74 1.94 -0.42 -8.37
C ILE A 74 2.53 -1.47 -9.30
N LEU A 75 1.67 -2.11 -10.09
CA LEU A 75 2.02 -3.00 -11.17
C LEU A 75 1.83 -2.30 -12.51
N ARG A 76 2.89 -2.19 -13.31
CA ARG A 76 2.84 -1.67 -14.68
C ARG A 76 3.34 -2.73 -15.62
N LYS A 77 2.49 -3.18 -16.55
CA LYS A 77 2.84 -4.22 -17.55
C LYS A 77 3.45 -5.50 -16.96
N GLY A 78 3.10 -5.84 -15.72
CA GLY A 78 3.61 -7.02 -15.03
C GLY A 78 4.88 -6.78 -14.20
N ASP A 79 5.43 -5.56 -14.16
CA ASP A 79 6.55 -5.16 -13.31
C ASP A 79 6.09 -4.31 -12.13
N ILE A 80 6.84 -4.32 -11.02
CA ILE A 80 6.56 -3.46 -9.86
C ILE A 80 7.24 -2.12 -10.09
N VAL A 81 6.46 -1.05 -10.08
CA VAL A 81 6.99 0.32 -10.18
C VAL A 81 7.41 0.81 -8.79
N ASP A 82 6.53 0.67 -7.80
CA ASP A 82 6.77 1.11 -6.43
C ASP A 82 5.94 0.29 -5.42
N CYS A 83 6.38 0.28 -4.15
CA CYS A 83 5.74 -0.41 -3.04
C CYS A 83 5.67 0.50 -1.80
N MET A 84 4.46 0.74 -1.29
CA MET A 84 4.26 1.41 -0.01
C MET A 84 3.92 0.39 1.08
N VAL A 85 4.81 0.25 2.07
CA VAL A 85 4.62 -0.62 3.23
C VAL A 85 3.71 0.09 4.24
N THR A 86 2.63 -0.58 4.65
CA THR A 86 1.65 -0.05 5.61
C THR A 86 1.68 -0.76 6.94
N THR A 87 2.25 -1.96 6.99
CA THR A 87 2.39 -2.75 8.23
C THR A 87 3.71 -3.50 8.22
N MET A 88 4.39 -3.48 9.35
CA MET A 88 5.60 -4.24 9.63
C MET A 88 5.40 -5.00 10.94
N ASN A 89 5.98 -6.19 11.05
CA ASN A 89 6.07 -6.95 12.31
C ASN A 89 7.41 -6.74 12.97
#